data_AF-A0A8J3I3Q5-F1
#
_entry.id   AF-A0A8J3I3Q5-F1
#
_cell.length_a   1.000
_cell.length_b   1.000
_cell.length_c   1.000
_cell.angle_alpha   90.00
_cell.angle_beta   90.00
_cell.angle_gamma   90.00
#
_symmetry.space_group_name_H-M   'P 1'
#
loop_
_entity.id
_entity.type
_entity.pdbx_description
1 polymer ?
#
loop_
_entity_poly.entity_id
_entity_poly.type
_entity_poly.pdbx_seq_one_letter_code
_entity_poly.pdbx_strand_id
1 'polypeptide(L)'
;MLKVAPDLVRLRAYTSVADLVSHYIKDERLRQVFSFHPLLIGGNPFESTSIYALIHTLERKFGIWYAQGGTGVLVRALVKLFEDIGGVLHLKQEVSRIQVDERSGRATGVQLTSGETIMAESVVCNADVAYAYLNLVPDHARRKYTANYIKKMRYSMSLFVIYFGTDRRYDDIAHHEIVMGPRYKGLLNDIFKRKVLAKDFSLYLHRPTATDPSMAPEGCDCWYVLSPVPHQGSRIDWTQMAKPYRDSIITYLEERYLPHLSKHIISEHHIDPLHFEQTLNSYLGSAFSVEPVLIQSAWFRPHNVK
;
A
#
# COMPACT_ATOMS: atom_id res chain seq x y z
N MET A 1 18.59 -19.40 2.99
CA MET A 1 18.26 -19.02 4.38
C MET A 1 19.36 -19.33 5.38
N LEU A 2 19.87 -20.57 5.51
CA LEU A 2 20.92 -20.89 6.51
C LEU A 2 22.19 -20.04 6.36
N LYS A 3 22.62 -19.75 5.12
CA LYS A 3 23.80 -18.92 4.85
C LYS A 3 23.70 -17.47 5.37
N VAL A 4 22.49 -16.91 5.49
CA VAL A 4 22.27 -15.51 5.92
C VAL A 4 21.84 -15.40 7.38
N ALA A 5 21.62 -16.52 8.06
CA ALA A 5 21.16 -16.54 9.45
C ALA A 5 22.12 -15.81 10.42
N PRO A 6 23.47 -15.95 10.32
CA PRO A 6 24.38 -15.21 11.19
C PRO A 6 24.24 -13.69 11.06
N ASP A 7 24.07 -13.20 9.83
CA ASP A 7 23.85 -11.77 9.58
C ASP A 7 22.51 -11.29 10.11
N LEU A 8 21.45 -12.08 9.96
CA LEU A 8 20.13 -11.76 10.52
C LEU A 8 20.16 -11.65 12.04
N VAL A 9 20.91 -12.53 12.72
CA VAL A 9 21.10 -12.45 14.18
C VAL A 9 21.93 -11.23 14.55
N ARG A 10 23.06 -10.99 13.86
CA ARG A 10 23.93 -9.82 14.09
C ARG A 10 23.17 -8.50 13.93
N LEU A 11 22.30 -8.41 12.93
CA LEU A 11 21.47 -7.24 12.65
C LEU A 11 20.18 -7.19 13.49
N ARG A 12 19.97 -8.16 14.40
CA ARG A 12 18.79 -8.28 15.25
C ARG A 12 17.47 -8.30 14.48
N ALA A 13 17.45 -8.95 13.31
CA ALA A 13 16.25 -9.08 12.47
C ALA A 13 15.05 -9.74 13.19
N TYR A 14 15.29 -10.42 14.31
CA TYR A 14 14.26 -11.04 15.13
C TYR A 14 13.53 -10.05 16.06
N THR A 15 14.04 -8.84 16.26
CA THR A 15 13.34 -7.79 17.02
C THR A 15 12.45 -6.96 16.12
N SER A 16 11.46 -6.28 16.70
CA SER A 16 10.69 -5.28 15.96
C SER A 16 11.53 -4.04 15.65
N VAL A 17 11.13 -3.24 14.66
CA VAL A 17 11.75 -1.94 14.37
C VAL A 17 11.64 -1.03 15.59
N ALA A 18 10.47 -0.96 16.22
CA ALA A 18 10.27 -0.12 17.41
C ALA A 18 11.18 -0.52 18.57
N ASP A 19 11.34 -1.83 18.83
CA ASP A 19 12.25 -2.31 19.86
C ASP A 19 13.69 -1.94 19.52
N LEU A 20 14.14 -2.17 18.28
CA LEU A 20 15.49 -1.80 17.85
C LEU A 20 15.76 -0.31 18.10
N VAL A 21 14.85 0.57 17.68
CA VAL A 21 14.98 2.03 17.86
C VAL A 21 15.04 2.41 19.34
N SER A 22 14.20 1.79 20.19
CA SER A 22 14.14 2.11 21.63
C SER A 22 15.44 1.80 22.39
N HIS A 23 16.27 0.89 21.88
CA HIS A 23 17.60 0.60 22.44
C HIS A 23 18.59 1.76 22.24
N TYR A 24 18.43 2.56 21.18
CA TYR A 24 19.37 3.62 20.82
C TYR A 24 18.86 5.04 21.13
N ILE A 25 17.54 5.24 21.06
CA ILE A 25 16.91 6.55 21.17
C ILE A 25 16.05 6.59 22.43
N LYS A 26 16.13 7.66 23.22
CA LYS A 26 15.34 7.83 24.45
C LYS A 26 14.09 8.71 24.27
N ASP A 27 14.18 9.77 23.46
CA ASP A 27 13.04 10.67 23.23
C ASP A 27 11.93 9.96 22.44
N GLU A 28 10.71 9.98 22.97
CA GLU A 28 9.55 9.27 22.41
C GLU A 28 9.16 9.79 21.02
N ARG A 29 9.34 11.07 20.71
CA ARG A 29 9.01 11.62 19.39
C ARG A 29 10.00 11.11 18.36
N LEU A 30 11.29 11.11 18.70
CA LEU A 30 12.32 10.54 17.81
C LEU A 30 12.11 9.04 17.63
N ARG A 31 11.73 8.30 18.68
CA ARG A 31 11.38 6.87 18.54
C ARG A 31 10.28 6.66 17.51
N GLN A 32 9.25 7.51 17.49
CA GLN A 32 8.19 7.43 16.49
C GLN A 32 8.73 7.70 15.08
N VAL A 33 9.47 8.80 14.89
CA VAL A 33 10.09 9.16 13.59
C VAL A 33 10.93 8.02 13.03
N PHE A 34 11.83 7.43 13.82
CA PHE A 34 12.73 6.38 13.35
C PHE A 34 12.07 5.00 13.24
N SER A 35 10.89 4.80 13.85
CA SER A 35 10.14 3.54 13.75
C SER A 35 8.96 3.60 12.79
N PHE A 36 8.67 4.72 12.14
CA PHE A 36 7.49 4.91 11.29
C PHE A 36 7.49 4.06 10.00
N HIS A 37 8.67 3.88 9.39
CA HIS A 37 8.84 3.31 8.04
C HIS A 37 8.07 1.99 7.74
N PRO A 38 7.88 1.03 8.67
CA PRO A 38 7.05 -0.14 8.41
C PRO A 38 5.61 0.18 7.99
N LEU A 39 5.06 1.34 8.36
CA LEU A 39 3.74 1.76 7.90
C LEU A 39 3.68 2.03 6.39
N LEU A 40 4.81 2.44 5.78
CA LEU A 40 4.93 2.65 4.33
C LEU A 40 4.77 1.34 3.53
N ILE A 41 4.89 0.20 4.20
CA ILE A 41 4.74 -1.13 3.60
C ILE A 41 3.58 -1.92 4.23
N GLY A 42 2.66 -1.22 4.92
CA GLY A 42 1.48 -1.84 5.53
C GLY A 42 1.75 -2.68 6.78
N GLY A 43 2.93 -2.55 7.38
CA GLY A 43 3.34 -3.27 8.58
C GLY A 43 3.13 -2.47 9.87
N ASN A 44 3.01 -3.18 10.99
CA ASN A 44 3.02 -2.58 12.32
C ASN A 44 4.47 -2.47 12.82
N PRO A 45 5.02 -1.28 13.10
CA PRO A 45 6.37 -1.08 13.64
C PRO A 45 6.75 -1.90 14.88
N PHE A 46 5.75 -2.26 15.70
CA PHE A 46 5.92 -3.06 16.91
C PHE A 46 5.95 -4.57 16.67
N GLU A 47 5.70 -5.01 15.43
CA GLU A 47 5.72 -6.44 15.03
C GLU A 47 6.55 -6.71 13.78
N SER A 48 6.78 -5.68 12.95
CA SER A 48 7.57 -5.75 11.73
C SER A 48 9.04 -5.87 12.07
N THR A 49 9.73 -6.78 11.38
CA THR A 49 11.16 -7.07 11.59
C THR A 49 12.03 -5.83 11.40
N SER A 50 13.06 -5.69 12.25
CA SER A 50 14.04 -4.60 12.21
C SER A 50 14.80 -4.46 10.87
N ILE A 51 14.75 -5.47 9.99
CA ILE A 51 15.29 -5.39 8.62
C ILE A 51 14.75 -4.15 7.88
N TYR A 52 13.50 -3.75 8.15
CA TYR A 52 12.89 -2.59 7.50
C TYR A 52 13.46 -1.23 7.93
N ALA A 53 14.31 -1.19 8.97
CA ALA A 53 15.13 0.00 9.25
C ALA A 53 16.07 0.36 8.08
N LEU A 54 16.30 -0.57 7.14
CA LEU A 54 16.99 -0.32 5.89
C LEU A 54 16.35 0.82 5.08
N ILE A 55 15.02 0.98 5.10
CA ILE A 55 14.31 2.02 4.34
C ILE A 55 14.87 3.41 4.67
N HIS A 56 15.06 3.69 5.96
CA HIS A 56 15.64 4.94 6.43
C HIS A 56 17.06 5.19 5.87
N THR A 57 17.85 4.12 5.75
CA THR A 57 19.21 4.22 5.18
C THR A 57 19.17 4.50 3.68
N LEU A 58 18.23 3.88 2.96
CA LEU A 58 18.06 4.08 1.53
C LEU A 58 17.68 5.54 1.22
N GLU A 59 16.71 6.10 1.94
CA GLU A 59 16.31 7.50 1.79
C GLU A 59 17.45 8.46 2.09
N ARG A 60 18.23 8.21 3.16
CA ARG A 60 19.38 9.06 3.50
C ARG A 60 20.54 8.98 2.50
N LYS A 61 20.79 7.80 1.93
CA LYS A 61 21.94 7.56 1.06
C LYS A 61 21.67 7.98 -0.39
N PHE A 62 20.47 7.69 -0.89
CA PHE A 62 20.13 7.87 -2.30
C PHE A 62 19.21 9.06 -2.56
N GLY A 63 18.69 9.68 -1.50
CA GLY A 63 17.76 10.80 -1.59
C GLY A 63 16.35 10.36 -1.96
N ILE A 64 15.47 11.36 -2.12
CA ILE A 64 14.08 11.21 -2.53
C ILE A 64 13.93 11.93 -3.86
N TRP A 65 13.39 11.24 -4.86
CA TRP A 65 13.24 11.74 -6.23
C TRP A 65 11.76 11.80 -6.61
N TYR A 66 11.40 12.83 -7.37
CA TYR A 66 10.08 12.99 -7.94
C TYR A 66 10.16 13.05 -9.47
N ALA A 67 9.35 12.26 -10.15
CA ALA A 67 9.21 12.33 -11.60
C ALA A 67 8.30 13.52 -11.94
N GLN A 68 8.80 14.48 -12.73
CA GLN A 68 8.00 15.60 -13.23
C GLN A 68 6.79 15.07 -14.02
N GLY A 69 5.59 15.60 -13.74
CA GLY A 69 4.28 15.10 -14.16
C GLY A 69 3.76 13.90 -13.36
N GLY A 70 4.44 13.54 -12.26
CA GLY A 70 4.05 12.50 -11.32
C GLY A 70 4.19 11.06 -11.83
N THR A 71 3.66 10.12 -11.05
CA THR A 71 3.75 8.67 -11.32
C THR A 71 3.21 8.28 -12.71
N GLY A 72 2.21 9.01 -13.22
CA GLY A 72 1.63 8.75 -14.54
C GLY A 72 2.64 8.91 -15.69
N VAL A 73 3.61 9.82 -15.59
CA VAL A 73 4.67 9.96 -16.59
C VAL A 73 5.58 8.73 -16.62
N LEU A 74 5.96 8.22 -15.44
CA LEU A 74 6.78 7.03 -15.33
C LEU A 74 6.07 5.80 -15.94
N VAL A 75 4.77 5.63 -15.64
CA VAL A 75 3.96 4.55 -16.22
C VAL A 75 3.90 4.67 -17.74
N ARG A 76 3.61 5.86 -18.28
CA ARG A 76 3.59 6.09 -19.74
C ARG A 76 4.93 5.79 -20.40
N ALA A 77 6.04 6.17 -19.77
CA ALA A 77 7.37 5.90 -20.28
C ALA A 77 7.66 4.39 -20.34
N LEU A 78 7.27 3.63 -19.31
CA LEU A 78 7.43 2.17 -19.28
C LEU A 78 6.54 1.47 -20.31
N VAL A 79 5.27 1.90 -20.45
CA VAL A 79 4.36 1.37 -21.46
C VAL A 79 4.90 1.62 -22.86
N LYS A 80 5.35 2.85 -23.14
CA LYS A 80 5.95 3.20 -24.42
C LYS A 80 7.15 2.32 -24.72
N LEU A 81 8.08 2.16 -23.77
CA LEU A 81 9.25 1.30 -23.96
C LEU A 81 8.85 -0.15 -24.24
N PHE A 82 7.83 -0.66 -23.54
CA PHE A 82 7.30 -2.01 -23.75
C PHE A 82 6.72 -2.19 -25.15
N GLU A 83 5.96 -1.21 -25.66
CA GLU A 83 5.40 -1.23 -27.01
C GLU A 83 6.49 -1.07 -28.09
N ASP A 84 7.48 -0.20 -27.86
CA ASP A 84 8.61 0.03 -28.77
C ASP A 84 9.45 -1.26 -28.99
N ILE A 85 9.53 -2.15 -28.00
CA ILE A 85 10.19 -3.46 -28.11
C ILE A 85 9.26 -4.58 -28.60
N GLY A 86 8.05 -4.25 -29.05
CA GLY A 86 7.08 -5.19 -29.64
C GLY A 86 6.08 -5.80 -28.67
N GLY A 87 6.02 -5.32 -27.43
CA GLY A 87 5.00 -5.70 -26.46
C GLY A 87 3.61 -5.19 -26.85
N VAL A 88 2.56 -5.92 -26.46
CA VAL A 88 1.16 -5.54 -26.71
C VAL A 88 0.42 -5.40 -25.39
N LEU A 89 -0.24 -4.27 -25.20
CA LEU A 89 -1.02 -3.97 -24.00
C LEU A 89 -2.52 -4.08 -24.28
N HIS A 90 -3.16 -5.09 -23.69
CA HIS A 90 -4.61 -5.26 -23.76
C HIS A 90 -5.29 -4.65 -22.53
N LEU A 91 -5.97 -3.53 -22.72
CA LEU A 91 -6.72 -2.85 -21.66
C LEU A 91 -8.18 -3.30 -21.64
N LYS A 92 -8.84 -3.16 -20.47
CA LYS A 92 -10.25 -3.56 -20.27
C LYS A 92 -10.53 -5.04 -20.57
N GLN A 93 -9.52 -5.89 -20.39
CA GLN A 93 -9.61 -7.34 -20.55
C GLN A 93 -9.31 -8.02 -19.22
N GLU A 94 -10.32 -8.11 -18.35
CA GLU A 94 -10.15 -8.74 -17.05
C GLU A 94 -9.96 -10.26 -17.21
N VAL A 95 -8.89 -10.78 -16.61
CA VAL A 95 -8.60 -12.22 -16.57
C VAL A 95 -9.47 -12.85 -15.49
N SER A 96 -10.30 -13.82 -15.87
CA SER A 96 -11.16 -14.58 -14.95
C SER A 96 -10.46 -15.83 -14.41
N ARG A 97 -9.53 -16.41 -15.17
CA ARG A 97 -8.85 -17.67 -14.80
C ARG A 97 -7.49 -17.83 -15.48
N ILE A 98 -6.53 -18.43 -14.78
CA ILE A 98 -5.29 -18.95 -15.37
C ILE A 98 -5.55 -20.40 -15.82
N GLN A 99 -5.26 -20.68 -17.09
CA GLN A 99 -5.37 -22.03 -17.65
C GLN A 99 -4.15 -22.84 -17.22
N VAL A 100 -4.39 -24.04 -16.67
CA VAL A 100 -3.36 -24.96 -16.21
C VAL A 100 -3.70 -26.35 -16.74
N ASP A 101 -2.74 -26.97 -17.41
CA ASP A 101 -2.87 -28.36 -17.86
C ASP A 101 -2.84 -29.30 -16.65
N GLU A 102 -3.88 -30.12 -16.48
CA GLU A 102 -4.05 -30.97 -15.29
C GLU A 102 -2.99 -32.06 -15.18
N ARG A 103 -2.45 -32.54 -16.31
CA ARG A 103 -1.46 -33.62 -16.33
C ARG A 103 -0.07 -33.13 -15.95
N SER A 104 0.38 -32.04 -16.56
CA SER A 104 1.71 -31.47 -16.36
C SER A 104 1.75 -30.46 -15.20
N GLY A 105 0.62 -29.87 -14.85
CA GLY A 105 0.52 -28.76 -13.90
C GLY A 105 1.06 -27.43 -14.44
N ARG A 106 1.31 -27.32 -15.75
CA ARG A 106 1.88 -26.12 -16.38
C ARG A 106 0.79 -25.13 -16.78
N ALA A 107 1.04 -23.85 -16.56
CA ALA A 107 0.19 -22.79 -17.11
C ALA A 107 0.27 -22.77 -18.64
N THR A 108 -0.88 -22.62 -19.31
CA THR A 108 -0.99 -22.66 -20.78
C THR A 108 -1.64 -21.41 -21.37
N GLY A 109 -2.04 -20.46 -20.52
CA GLY A 109 -2.70 -19.23 -20.94
C GLY A 109 -3.61 -18.65 -19.87
N VAL A 110 -4.48 -17.74 -20.29
CA VAL A 110 -5.49 -17.11 -19.44
C VAL A 110 -6.84 -17.08 -20.15
N GLN A 111 -7.91 -17.17 -19.37
CA GLN A 111 -9.26 -16.92 -19.85
C GLN A 111 -9.73 -15.56 -19.34
N LEU A 112 -10.33 -14.79 -20.22
CA LEU A 112 -10.92 -13.49 -19.93
C LEU A 112 -12.34 -13.65 -19.39
N THR A 113 -12.87 -12.61 -18.74
CA THR A 113 -14.29 -12.55 -18.33
C THR A 113 -15.25 -12.60 -19.52
N SER A 114 -14.81 -12.22 -20.72
CA SER A 114 -15.55 -12.38 -21.98
C SER A 114 -15.72 -13.84 -22.42
N GLY A 115 -14.97 -14.78 -21.82
CA GLY A 115 -14.90 -16.18 -22.22
C GLY A 115 -13.77 -16.51 -23.21
N GLU A 116 -13.18 -15.49 -23.86
CA GLU A 116 -12.02 -15.65 -24.73
C GLU A 116 -10.83 -16.25 -23.97
N THR A 117 -10.05 -17.11 -24.63
CA THR A 117 -8.84 -17.70 -24.07
C THR A 117 -7.63 -17.25 -24.87
N ILE A 118 -6.66 -16.68 -24.17
CA ILE A 118 -5.37 -16.26 -24.72
C ILE A 118 -4.34 -17.31 -24.31
N MET A 119 -3.81 -18.03 -25.30
CA MET A 119 -2.79 -19.06 -25.10
C MET A 119 -1.41 -18.42 -24.88
N ALA A 120 -0.63 -18.96 -23.96
CA ALA A 120 0.73 -18.51 -23.68
C ALA A 120 1.60 -19.66 -23.17
N GLU A 121 2.89 -19.64 -23.53
CA GLU A 121 3.87 -20.61 -23.02
C GLU A 121 4.23 -20.36 -21.55
N SER A 122 4.01 -19.14 -21.07
CA SER A 122 4.28 -18.70 -19.71
C SER A 122 3.30 -17.61 -19.30
N VAL A 123 2.92 -17.62 -18.03
CA VAL A 123 1.99 -16.64 -17.45
C VAL A 123 2.68 -16.00 -16.24
N VAL A 124 2.83 -14.68 -16.28
CA VAL A 124 3.29 -13.89 -15.13
C VAL A 124 2.09 -13.14 -14.57
N CYS A 125 1.72 -13.46 -13.33
CA CYS A 125 0.58 -12.84 -12.67
C CYS A 125 1.06 -11.73 -11.71
N ASN A 126 0.64 -10.50 -11.97
CA ASN A 126 0.92 -9.34 -11.11
C ASN A 126 -0.31 -8.92 -10.27
N ALA A 127 -1.35 -9.75 -10.22
CA ALA A 127 -2.50 -9.52 -9.34
C ALA A 127 -2.11 -9.74 -7.87
N ASP A 128 -2.94 -9.24 -6.94
CA ASP A 128 -2.79 -9.55 -5.51
C ASP A 128 -2.66 -11.07 -5.31
N VAL A 129 -1.71 -11.49 -4.48
CA VAL A 129 -1.36 -12.91 -4.34
C VAL A 129 -2.54 -13.74 -3.83
N ALA A 130 -3.34 -13.18 -2.92
CA ALA A 130 -4.48 -13.89 -2.38
C ALA A 130 -5.61 -13.95 -3.41
N TYR A 131 -5.87 -12.85 -4.12
CA TYR A 131 -6.81 -12.85 -5.23
C TYR A 131 -6.42 -13.85 -6.32
N ALA A 132 -5.15 -13.87 -6.73
CA ALA A 132 -4.64 -14.79 -7.73
C ALA A 132 -4.86 -16.25 -7.32
N TYR A 133 -4.47 -16.60 -6.09
CA TYR A 133 -4.65 -17.97 -5.61
C TYR A 133 -6.08 -18.34 -5.26
N LEU A 134 -6.97 -17.40 -4.94
CA LEU A 134 -8.36 -17.72 -4.59
C LEU A 134 -9.28 -17.74 -5.80
N ASN A 135 -9.03 -16.87 -6.79
CA ASN A 135 -9.94 -16.66 -7.93
C ASN A 135 -9.35 -17.11 -9.27
N LEU A 136 -8.05 -16.90 -9.52
CA LEU A 136 -7.47 -17.10 -10.86
C LEU A 136 -6.86 -18.50 -11.04
N VAL A 137 -6.12 -19.00 -10.05
CA VAL A 137 -5.46 -20.31 -10.13
C VAL A 137 -6.47 -21.41 -9.81
N PRO A 138 -6.66 -22.43 -10.65
CA PRO A 138 -7.63 -23.49 -10.37
C PRO A 138 -7.21 -24.36 -9.18
N ASP A 139 -8.20 -24.91 -8.44
CA ASP A 139 -7.96 -25.66 -7.20
C ASP A 139 -6.98 -26.83 -7.36
N HIS A 140 -7.09 -27.61 -8.45
CA HIS A 140 -6.20 -28.75 -8.70
C HIS A 140 -4.73 -28.35 -8.88
N ALA A 141 -4.45 -27.09 -9.25
CA ALA A 141 -3.10 -26.58 -9.46
C ALA A 141 -2.46 -26.02 -8.18
N ARG A 142 -3.25 -25.83 -7.11
CA ARG A 142 -2.78 -25.26 -5.84
C ARG A 142 -2.11 -26.33 -4.98
N ARG A 143 -0.78 -26.47 -5.10
CA ARG A 143 -0.01 -27.44 -4.29
C ARG A 143 0.23 -26.94 -2.85
N LYS A 144 1.09 -25.94 -2.69
CA LYS A 144 1.50 -25.41 -1.38
C LYS A 144 0.56 -24.32 -0.87
N TYR A 145 0.12 -23.46 -1.78
CA TYR A 145 -0.66 -22.26 -1.50
C TYR A 145 -2.15 -22.54 -1.68
N THR A 146 -2.69 -23.41 -0.84
CA THR A 146 -4.11 -23.77 -0.85
C THR A 146 -4.99 -22.60 -0.42
N ALA A 147 -6.27 -22.61 -0.77
CA ALA A 147 -7.21 -21.58 -0.34
C ALA A 147 -7.25 -21.38 1.18
N ASN A 148 -7.18 -22.48 1.94
CA ASN A 148 -7.13 -22.43 3.41
C ASN A 148 -5.84 -21.79 3.93
N TYR A 149 -4.69 -22.11 3.30
CA TYR A 149 -3.42 -21.48 3.65
C TYR A 149 -3.48 -19.96 3.42
N ILE A 150 -3.90 -19.54 2.22
CA ILE A 150 -4.01 -18.14 1.83
C ILE A 150 -4.97 -17.37 2.76
N LYS A 151 -6.16 -17.92 3.05
CA LYS A 151 -7.13 -17.28 3.95
C LYS A 151 -6.62 -17.12 5.39
N LYS A 152 -5.69 -17.97 5.84
CA LYS A 152 -5.11 -17.93 7.19
C LYS A 152 -3.86 -17.04 7.30
N MET A 153 -3.34 -16.53 6.18
CA MET A 153 -2.25 -15.56 6.22
C MET A 153 -2.68 -14.27 6.91
N ARG A 154 -1.70 -13.52 7.43
CA ARG A 154 -1.92 -12.18 7.95
C ARG A 154 -1.85 -11.17 6.81
N TYR A 155 -2.82 -10.25 6.77
CA TYR A 155 -2.93 -9.21 5.75
C TYR A 155 -2.66 -7.83 6.35
N SER A 156 -2.08 -6.95 5.54
CA SER A 156 -1.77 -5.59 5.95
C SER A 156 -3.02 -4.80 6.30
N MET A 157 -2.82 -3.65 6.94
CA MET A 157 -3.86 -2.62 7.01
C MET A 157 -4.34 -2.20 5.60
N SER A 158 -5.46 -1.51 5.57
CA SER A 158 -5.93 -0.79 4.38
C SER A 158 -5.69 0.71 4.56
N LEU A 159 -6.14 1.50 3.58
CA LEU A 159 -5.98 2.94 3.54
C LEU A 159 -7.32 3.60 3.23
N PHE A 160 -7.49 4.80 3.76
CA PHE A 160 -8.49 5.76 3.30
C PHE A 160 -7.74 6.95 2.72
N VAL A 161 -7.98 7.27 1.45
CA VAL A 161 -7.24 8.29 0.71
C VAL A 161 -8.21 9.31 0.16
N ILE A 162 -7.92 10.59 0.38
CA ILE A 162 -8.67 11.71 -0.19
C ILE A 162 -7.73 12.46 -1.12
N TYR A 163 -8.04 12.47 -2.40
CA TYR A 163 -7.44 13.34 -3.40
C TYR A 163 -8.24 14.63 -3.46
N PHE A 164 -7.59 15.79 -3.40
CA PHE A 164 -8.28 17.07 -3.50
C PHE A 164 -7.42 18.13 -4.17
N GLY A 165 -8.06 19.08 -4.85
CA GLY A 165 -7.44 20.28 -5.38
C GLY A 165 -7.93 21.51 -4.63
N THR A 166 -7.04 22.48 -4.42
CA THR A 166 -7.37 23.76 -3.78
C THR A 166 -7.18 24.92 -4.73
N ASP A 167 -8.08 25.91 -4.71
CA ASP A 167 -7.99 27.16 -5.50
C ASP A 167 -6.95 28.17 -4.96
N ARG A 168 -6.15 27.73 -4.00
CA ARG A 168 -5.04 28.46 -3.41
C ARG A 168 -3.88 27.53 -3.11
N ARG A 169 -2.72 28.12 -2.84
CA ARG A 169 -1.54 27.41 -2.34
C ARG A 169 -1.42 27.47 -0.83
N TYR A 170 -0.74 26.46 -0.28
CA TYR A 170 -0.32 26.38 1.13
C TYR A 170 1.20 26.22 1.19
N ASP A 171 1.92 27.32 1.05
CA ASP A 171 3.36 27.31 0.79
C ASP A 171 4.23 26.78 1.94
N ASP A 172 3.73 26.83 3.17
CA ASP A 172 4.42 26.32 4.37
C ASP A 172 4.42 24.79 4.50
N ILE A 173 3.76 24.07 3.58
CA ILE A 173 3.63 22.62 3.61
C ILE A 173 4.62 21.98 2.66
N ALA A 174 5.45 21.04 3.13
CA ALA A 174 6.40 20.35 2.26
C ALA A 174 5.71 19.43 1.25
N HIS A 175 6.49 18.92 0.29
CA HIS A 175 6.02 17.90 -0.66
C HIS A 175 5.45 16.67 0.06
N HIS A 176 6.09 16.26 1.15
CA HIS A 176 5.73 15.11 1.97
C HIS A 176 5.65 15.53 3.43
N GLU A 177 4.47 15.37 4.04
CA GLU A 177 4.28 15.61 5.47
C GLU A 177 3.73 14.37 6.17
N ILE A 178 4.29 14.05 7.33
CA ILE A 178 3.76 13.02 8.23
C ILE A 178 3.18 13.72 9.45
N VAL A 179 1.86 13.73 9.53
CA VAL A 179 1.10 14.33 10.62
C VAL A 179 0.81 13.27 11.67
N MET A 180 1.52 13.30 12.78
CA MET A 180 1.39 12.29 13.83
C MET A 180 0.23 12.59 14.78
N GLY A 181 -0.59 11.57 15.03
CA GLY A 181 -1.66 11.61 16.02
C GLY A 181 -1.16 11.46 17.46
N PRO A 182 -2.02 11.72 18.46
CA PRO A 182 -1.61 11.70 19.87
C PRO A 182 -1.31 10.30 20.41
N ARG A 183 -1.87 9.23 19.82
CA ARG A 183 -1.76 7.85 20.32
C ARG A 183 -1.12 6.89 19.32
N TYR A 184 0.14 7.08 18.96
CA TYR A 184 0.80 6.24 17.97
C TYR A 184 0.63 4.72 18.20
N LYS A 185 1.03 4.19 19.36
CA LYS A 185 0.88 2.75 19.67
C LYS A 185 -0.59 2.31 19.80
N GLY A 186 -1.45 3.19 20.34
CA GLY A 186 -2.88 2.93 20.50
C GLY A 186 -3.60 2.79 19.15
N LEU A 187 -3.34 3.73 18.24
CA LEU A 187 -3.85 3.73 16.87
C LEU A 187 -3.46 2.44 16.12
N LEU A 188 -2.19 2.05 16.21
CA LEU A 188 -1.71 0.82 15.57
C LEU A 188 -2.35 -0.44 16.16
N ASN A 189 -2.58 -0.48 17.47
CA ASN A 189 -3.30 -1.58 18.10
C ASN A 189 -4.77 -1.63 17.65
N ASP A 190 -5.41 -0.47 17.49
CA ASP A 190 -6.78 -0.35 17.01
C ASP A 190 -6.90 -0.88 15.56
N ILE A 191 -5.93 -0.54 14.69
CA ILE A 191 -5.88 -0.97 13.28
C ILE A 191 -5.59 -2.46 13.13
N PHE A 192 -4.46 -2.94 13.66
CA PHE A 192 -3.93 -4.27 13.34
C PHE A 192 -4.56 -5.37 14.21
N LYS A 193 -4.91 -5.09 15.47
CA LYS A 193 -5.39 -6.11 16.42
C LYS A 193 -6.88 -6.03 16.65
N ARG A 194 -7.38 -4.88 17.09
CA ARG A 194 -8.80 -4.70 17.43
C ARG A 194 -9.68 -4.58 16.20
N LYS A 195 -9.11 -4.16 15.07
CA LYS A 195 -9.78 -3.94 13.79
C LYS A 195 -10.97 -2.97 13.94
N VAL A 196 -10.73 -1.85 14.63
CA VAL A 196 -11.72 -0.79 14.83
C VAL A 196 -11.22 0.51 14.24
N LEU A 197 -12.13 1.32 13.70
CA LEU A 197 -11.78 2.64 13.20
C LEU A 197 -11.53 3.59 14.38
N ALA A 198 -10.31 4.09 14.49
CA ALA A 198 -9.95 5.06 15.52
C ALA A 198 -10.61 6.43 15.24
N LYS A 199 -10.81 7.21 16.31
CA LYS A 199 -11.31 8.60 16.21
C LYS A 199 -10.19 9.62 15.95
N ASP A 200 -8.94 9.24 16.23
CA ASP A 200 -7.73 9.99 15.96
C ASP A 200 -6.93 9.35 14.81
N PHE A 201 -6.09 10.15 14.16
CA PHE A 201 -5.39 9.74 12.92
C PHE A 201 -3.91 10.04 13.00
N SER A 202 -3.13 9.28 12.24
CA SER A 202 -1.84 9.74 11.72
C SER A 202 -1.99 9.81 10.21
N LEU A 203 -1.70 10.96 9.64
CA LEU A 203 -1.95 11.24 8.23
C LEU A 203 -0.63 11.40 7.49
N TYR A 204 -0.62 10.95 6.25
CA TYR A 204 0.40 11.32 5.29
C TYR A 204 -0.22 12.29 4.29
N LEU A 205 0.28 13.52 4.26
CA LEU A 205 -0.17 14.57 3.36
C LEU A 205 0.86 14.76 2.26
N HIS A 206 0.40 14.67 1.02
CA HIS A 206 1.22 14.78 -0.17
C HIS A 206 0.81 16.02 -0.98
N ARG A 207 1.80 16.89 -1.27
CA ARG A 207 1.65 18.15 -1.99
C ARG A 207 2.65 18.20 -3.15
N PRO A 208 2.41 17.49 -4.27
CA PRO A 208 3.37 17.45 -5.37
C PRO A 208 3.67 18.82 -5.98
N THR A 209 2.73 19.78 -5.91
CA THR A 209 2.90 21.15 -6.41
C THR A 209 3.98 21.96 -5.68
N ALA A 210 4.47 21.50 -4.53
CA ALA A 210 5.65 22.06 -3.89
C ALA A 210 6.94 21.82 -4.70
N THR A 211 6.97 20.79 -5.55
CA THR A 211 8.12 20.43 -6.38
C THR A 211 7.83 20.54 -7.87
N ASP A 212 6.59 20.30 -8.27
CA ASP A 212 6.16 20.35 -9.66
C ASP A 212 4.86 21.16 -9.79
N PRO A 213 4.96 22.47 -10.07
CA PRO A 213 3.82 23.35 -10.24
C PRO A 213 2.86 22.92 -11.36
N SER A 214 3.29 22.08 -12.31
CA SER A 214 2.42 21.61 -13.41
C SER A 214 1.31 20.64 -12.97
N MET A 215 1.38 20.16 -11.73
CA MET A 215 0.40 19.24 -11.15
C MET A 215 -0.94 19.91 -10.79
N ALA A 216 -1.03 21.25 -10.85
CA ALA A 216 -2.27 22.00 -10.67
C ALA A 216 -2.29 23.25 -11.57
N PRO A 217 -3.46 23.88 -11.79
CA PRO A 217 -3.52 25.20 -12.41
C PRO A 217 -2.71 26.26 -11.64
N GLU A 218 -2.39 27.36 -12.31
CA GLU A 218 -1.67 28.48 -11.67
C GLU A 218 -2.43 28.99 -10.43
N GLY A 219 -1.70 29.19 -9.32
CA GLY A 219 -2.26 29.62 -8.04
C GLY A 219 -2.95 28.53 -7.22
N CYS A 220 -3.07 27.30 -7.75
CA CYS A 220 -3.71 26.17 -7.08
C CYS A 220 -2.67 25.18 -6.51
N ASP A 221 -3.10 24.31 -5.59
CA ASP A 221 -2.34 23.14 -5.18
C ASP A 221 -3.16 21.85 -5.44
N CYS A 222 -2.45 20.76 -5.73
CA CYS A 222 -3.01 19.40 -5.84
C CYS A 222 -2.51 18.57 -4.67
N TRP A 223 -3.38 17.72 -4.12
CA TRP A 223 -3.13 17.02 -2.88
C TRP A 223 -3.62 15.59 -2.91
N TYR A 224 -2.99 14.75 -2.10
CA TYR A 224 -3.75 13.71 -1.42
C TYR A 224 -3.37 13.60 0.05
N VAL A 225 -4.33 13.21 0.87
CA VAL A 225 -4.11 12.79 2.25
C VAL A 225 -4.48 11.32 2.41
N LEU A 226 -3.64 10.59 3.12
CA LEU A 226 -3.78 9.15 3.34
C LEU A 226 -3.81 8.86 4.84
N SER A 227 -4.80 8.08 5.26
CA SER A 227 -4.96 7.60 6.64
C SER A 227 -4.92 6.07 6.68
N PRO A 228 -4.07 5.47 7.54
CA PRO A 228 -4.12 4.05 7.84
C PRO A 228 -5.43 3.63 8.51
N VAL A 229 -6.09 2.60 7.99
CA VAL A 229 -7.36 2.08 8.52
C VAL A 229 -7.37 0.55 8.56
N PRO A 230 -8.20 -0.09 9.39
CA PRO A 230 -8.38 -1.53 9.32
C PRO A 230 -8.83 -1.98 7.92
N HIS A 231 -8.32 -3.12 7.46
CA HIS A 231 -8.82 -3.78 6.26
C HIS A 231 -10.28 -4.28 6.44
N GLN A 232 -10.93 -4.75 5.38
CA GLN A 232 -12.35 -5.15 5.35
C GLN A 232 -12.74 -6.29 6.31
N GLY A 233 -11.78 -7.09 6.77
CA GLY A 233 -12.00 -8.03 7.88
C GLY A 233 -12.43 -7.39 9.21
N SER A 234 -12.45 -6.06 9.32
CA SER A 234 -13.02 -5.27 10.43
C SER A 234 -14.54 -5.16 10.39
N ARG A 235 -15.18 -5.40 9.23
CA ARG A 235 -16.62 -5.24 9.00
C ARG A 235 -17.15 -3.82 9.24
N ILE A 236 -16.29 -2.81 9.06
CA ILE A 236 -16.71 -1.42 9.00
C ILE A 236 -17.51 -1.22 7.71
N ASP A 237 -18.68 -0.60 7.82
CA ASP A 237 -19.48 -0.25 6.65
C ASP A 237 -19.00 1.08 6.04
N TRP A 238 -18.10 0.99 5.06
CA TRP A 238 -17.56 2.16 4.38
C TRP A 238 -18.59 2.91 3.52
N THR A 239 -19.69 2.27 3.12
CA THR A 239 -20.78 2.96 2.39
C THR A 239 -21.43 4.05 3.27
N GLN A 240 -21.38 3.88 4.59
CA GLN A 240 -21.86 4.85 5.57
C GLN A 240 -20.71 5.66 6.21
N MET A 241 -19.57 5.03 6.45
CA MET A 241 -18.46 5.63 7.22
C MET A 241 -17.52 6.50 6.40
N ALA A 242 -17.45 6.35 5.07
CA ALA A 242 -16.50 7.10 4.24
C ALA A 242 -16.67 8.62 4.39
N LYS A 243 -17.90 9.14 4.27
CA LYS A 243 -18.17 10.58 4.37
C LYS A 243 -17.87 11.15 5.78
N PRO A 244 -18.41 10.60 6.88
CA PRO A 244 -18.06 11.08 8.23
C PRO A 244 -16.56 11.05 8.51
N TYR A 245 -15.87 10.01 8.04
CA TYR A 245 -14.42 9.89 8.23
C TYR A 245 -13.65 10.94 7.42
N ARG A 246 -14.01 11.13 6.15
CA ARG A 246 -13.49 12.20 5.29
C ARG A 246 -13.68 13.57 5.93
N ASP A 247 -14.89 13.89 6.40
CA ASP A 247 -15.19 15.19 7.03
C ASP A 247 -14.34 15.43 8.28
N SER A 248 -14.09 14.37 9.07
CA SER A 248 -13.22 14.45 10.25
C SER A 248 -11.74 14.72 9.91
N ILE A 249 -11.23 14.16 8.80
CA ILE A 249 -9.87 14.42 8.32
C ILE A 249 -9.74 15.85 7.82
N ILE A 250 -10.68 16.32 6.99
CA ILE A 250 -10.66 17.70 6.46
C ILE A 250 -10.74 18.71 7.61
N THR A 251 -11.62 18.49 8.58
CA THR A 251 -11.72 19.33 9.79
C THR A 251 -10.41 19.35 10.56
N TYR A 252 -9.81 18.17 10.79
CA TYR A 252 -8.54 18.06 11.51
C TYR A 252 -7.39 18.81 10.82
N LEU A 253 -7.29 18.70 9.49
CA LEU A 253 -6.30 19.42 8.68
C LEU A 253 -6.57 20.93 8.70
N GLU A 254 -7.82 21.35 8.58
CA GLU A 254 -8.22 22.75 8.57
C GLU A 254 -7.83 23.47 9.88
N GLU A 255 -8.12 22.84 11.01
CA GLU A 255 -7.88 23.40 12.33
C GLU A 255 -6.40 23.60 12.67
N ARG A 256 -5.50 22.87 12.00
CA ARG A 256 -4.10 22.73 12.45
C ARG A 256 -3.04 23.09 11.42
N TYR A 257 -3.30 22.81 10.14
CA TYR A 257 -2.27 22.86 9.10
C TYR A 257 -2.70 23.64 7.86
N LEU A 258 -3.98 23.57 7.48
CA LEU A 258 -4.50 24.11 6.23
C LEU A 258 -5.68 25.06 6.51
N PRO A 259 -5.44 26.30 6.98
CA PRO A 259 -6.52 27.22 7.33
C PRO A 259 -7.56 27.40 6.23
N HIS A 260 -8.84 27.33 6.60
CA HIS A 260 -10.00 27.45 5.71
C HIS A 260 -10.08 26.40 4.59
N LEU A 261 -9.40 25.25 4.73
CA LEU A 261 -9.33 24.19 3.72
C LEU A 261 -10.68 23.86 3.09
N SER A 262 -11.73 23.63 3.89
CA SER A 262 -13.05 23.24 3.40
C SER A 262 -13.67 24.23 2.40
N LYS A 263 -13.31 25.52 2.50
CA LYS A 263 -13.78 26.57 1.57
C LYS A 263 -13.03 26.60 0.25
N HIS A 264 -11.82 26.06 0.24
CA HIS A 264 -10.88 26.16 -0.88
C HIS A 264 -10.79 24.87 -1.70
N ILE A 265 -11.38 23.76 -1.24
CA ILE A 265 -11.47 22.51 -2.01
C ILE A 265 -12.41 22.74 -3.21
N ILE A 266 -11.85 22.65 -4.43
CA ILE A 266 -12.59 22.82 -5.70
C ILE A 266 -12.86 21.52 -6.44
N SER A 267 -12.11 20.46 -6.10
CA SER A 267 -12.31 19.12 -6.62
C SER A 267 -11.88 18.12 -5.57
N GLU A 268 -12.60 17.02 -5.44
CA GLU A 268 -12.28 15.96 -4.49
C GLU A 268 -12.70 14.59 -5.03
N HIS A 269 -11.90 13.58 -4.72
CA HIS A 269 -12.24 12.18 -4.86
C HIS A 269 -11.65 11.41 -3.68
N HIS A 270 -12.35 10.39 -3.17
CA HIS A 270 -11.78 9.51 -2.16
C HIS A 270 -11.86 8.05 -2.59
N ILE A 271 -10.90 7.28 -2.08
CA ILE A 271 -10.90 5.82 -2.15
C ILE A 271 -10.75 5.26 -0.74
N ASP A 272 -11.34 4.10 -0.53
CA ASP A 272 -11.44 3.45 0.77
C ASP A 272 -11.19 1.93 0.63
N PRO A 273 -11.24 1.15 1.72
CA PRO A 273 -11.04 -0.29 1.66
C PRO A 273 -11.97 -1.05 0.70
N LEU A 274 -13.17 -0.54 0.39
CA LEU A 274 -14.04 -1.15 -0.62
C LEU A 274 -13.47 -0.95 -2.03
N HIS A 275 -12.93 0.23 -2.33
CA HIS A 275 -12.28 0.49 -3.62
C HIS A 275 -11.10 -0.47 -3.85
N PHE A 276 -10.24 -0.66 -2.84
CA PHE A 276 -9.13 -1.61 -2.93
C PHE A 276 -9.61 -3.04 -3.21
N GLU A 277 -10.69 -3.47 -2.55
CA GLU A 277 -11.24 -4.80 -2.71
C GLU A 277 -11.92 -5.01 -4.07
N GLN A 278 -12.76 -4.07 -4.49
CA GLN A 278 -13.66 -4.23 -5.63
C GLN A 278 -13.05 -3.75 -6.96
N THR A 279 -12.23 -2.71 -6.93
CA THR A 279 -11.64 -2.11 -8.14
C THR A 279 -10.23 -2.65 -8.40
N LEU A 280 -9.45 -2.83 -7.34
CA LEU A 280 -8.05 -3.28 -7.44
C LEU A 280 -7.88 -4.77 -7.14
N ASN A 281 -8.97 -5.50 -6.93
CA ASN A 281 -8.96 -6.93 -6.65
C ASN A 281 -8.04 -7.30 -5.47
N SER A 282 -7.88 -6.39 -4.50
CA SER A 282 -7.00 -6.60 -3.34
C SER A 282 -7.75 -7.33 -2.24
N TYR A 283 -7.31 -8.52 -1.85
CA TYR A 283 -8.01 -9.32 -0.85
C TYR A 283 -8.19 -8.57 0.47
N LEU A 284 -9.42 -8.59 1.01
CA LEU A 284 -9.85 -7.81 2.19
C LEU A 284 -9.67 -6.29 2.05
N GLY A 285 -9.51 -5.77 0.83
CA GLY A 285 -9.15 -4.38 0.61
C GLY A 285 -7.80 -4.00 1.20
N SER A 286 -6.90 -4.95 1.43
CA SER A 286 -5.57 -4.67 2.00
C SER A 286 -4.73 -3.86 1.01
N ALA A 287 -4.15 -2.74 1.47
CA ALA A 287 -3.43 -1.83 0.56
C ALA A 287 -2.01 -2.32 0.19
N PHE A 288 -1.47 -3.25 0.98
CA PHE A 288 -0.10 -3.77 0.81
C PHE A 288 -0.05 -5.31 0.80
N SER A 289 -1.19 -5.96 0.54
CA SER A 289 -1.33 -7.42 0.49
C SER A 289 -0.94 -8.09 1.82
N VAL A 290 -0.07 -9.10 1.80
CA VAL A 290 0.35 -9.86 2.99
C VAL A 290 1.19 -9.01 3.93
N GLU A 291 0.86 -9.06 5.22
CA GLU A 291 1.53 -8.28 6.26
C GLU A 291 3.03 -8.65 6.35
N PRO A 292 3.94 -7.66 6.44
CA PRO A 292 5.38 -7.86 6.46
C PRO A 292 5.92 -8.32 7.83
N VAL A 293 5.29 -9.34 8.43
CA VAL A 293 5.85 -10.05 9.59
C VAL A 293 7.01 -10.94 9.17
N LEU A 294 7.89 -11.30 10.11
CA LEU A 294 9.11 -12.07 9.81
C LEU A 294 8.84 -13.35 9.00
N ILE A 295 7.81 -14.12 9.37
CA ILE A 295 7.43 -15.38 8.72
C ILE A 295 6.64 -15.23 7.41
N GLN A 296 6.38 -13.99 6.97
CA GLN A 296 5.71 -13.68 5.69
C GLN A 296 6.49 -12.65 4.87
N SER A 297 7.76 -12.40 5.23
CA SER A 297 8.64 -11.44 4.55
C SER A 297 9.72 -12.15 3.75
N ALA A 298 10.23 -11.47 2.72
CA ALA A 298 11.31 -11.94 1.85
C ALA A 298 11.08 -13.39 1.35
N TRP A 299 11.98 -14.30 1.70
CA TRP A 299 11.91 -15.72 1.32
C TRP A 299 10.62 -16.41 1.74
N PHE A 300 9.91 -15.93 2.77
CA PHE A 300 8.70 -16.61 3.23
C PHE A 300 7.42 -16.18 2.51
N ARG A 301 7.50 -15.21 1.58
CA ARG A 301 6.37 -14.88 0.71
C ARG A 301 6.01 -16.04 -0.22
N PRO A 302 4.76 -16.10 -0.73
CA PRO A 302 4.43 -17.01 -1.81
C PRO A 302 5.41 -16.81 -2.98
N HIS A 303 6.02 -17.90 -3.43
CA HIS A 303 7.02 -17.84 -4.50
C HIS A 303 6.35 -17.98 -5.86
N ASN A 304 7.02 -17.45 -6.87
CA ASN A 304 6.69 -17.75 -8.26
C ASN A 304 6.70 -19.29 -8.44
N VAL A 305 5.59 -19.82 -8.94
CA VAL A 305 5.48 -21.24 -9.29
C VAL A 305 6.34 -21.46 -10.54
N LYS A 306 7.20 -22.47 -10.51
CA LYS A 306 7.98 -22.91 -11.68
C LYS A 306 7.20 -23.95 -12.47
#